data_AF-A0A6N6MBS6-F1
#
_entry.id   AF-A0A6N6MBS6-F1
#
_cell.length_a   1.000
_cell.length_b   1.000
_cell.length_c   1.000
_cell.angle_alpha   90.00
_cell.angle_beta   90.00
_cell.angle_gamma   90.00
#
_symmetry.space_group_name_H-M   'P 1'
#
loop_
_entity.id
_entity.type
_entity.pdbx_description
1 polymer ?
#
loop_
_entity_poly.entity_id
_entity_poly.type
_entity_poly.pdbx_seq_one_letter_code
_entity_poly.pdbx_strand_id
1 'polypeptide(L)' 'MKALNELFKTDEDFPKNIDNLWKTRKGLQTIYENRPDLKSEILPQLQTINNIIDRLIQDRSYHPNYGFY' A
#
# COMPACT_ATOMS: atom_id res chain seq x y z
N MET A 1 -15.04 -4.12 4.46
CA MET A 1 -15.41 -2.71 4.14
C MET A 1 -15.49 -1.83 5.38
N LYS A 2 -16.25 -2.16 6.44
CA LYS A 2 -16.34 -1.33 7.65
C LYS A 2 -14.98 -0.92 8.27
N ALA A 3 -14.05 -1.86 8.48
CA ALA A 3 -12.73 -1.56 9.06
C ALA A 3 -11.81 -0.74 8.12
N LEU A 4 -12.00 -0.84 6.80
CA LEU A 4 -11.25 -0.04 5.82
C LEU A 4 -11.77 1.40 5.82
N ASN A 5 -13.10 1.58 5.90
CA ASN A 5 -13.74 2.88 6.01
C ASN A 5 -13.39 3.60 7.32
N GLU A 6 -13.09 2.86 8.40
CA GLU A 6 -12.63 3.46 9.67
C GLU A 6 -11.17 3.94 9.63
N LEU A 7 -10.34 3.42 8.71
CA LEU A 7 -8.96 3.88 8.48
C LEU A 7 -8.90 5.24 7.75
N PHE A 8 -9.98 5.61 7.06
CA PHE A 8 -10.11 6.87 6.34
C PHE A 8 -11.27 7.67 6.94
N LYS A 9 -11.06 8.15 8.18
CA LYS A 9 -12.06 8.97 8.89
C LYS A 9 -12.39 10.28 8.16
N THR A 10 -11.51 10.73 7.27
CA THR A 10 -11.69 11.90 6.40
C THR A 10 -11.07 11.64 5.02
N ASP A 11 -11.61 12.29 3.99
CA ASP A 11 -11.09 12.23 2.62
C ASP A 11 -9.65 12.76 2.51
N GLU A 12 -9.22 13.63 3.43
CA GLU A 12 -7.87 14.20 3.50
C GLU A 12 -6.82 13.18 3.97
N ASP A 13 -7.21 12.20 4.79
CA ASP A 13 -6.29 11.17 5.29
C ASP A 13 -6.03 10.07 4.24
N PHE A 14 -6.91 9.94 3.24
CA PHE A 14 -6.78 8.91 2.21
C PHE A 14 -5.52 9.06 1.35
N PRO A 15 -5.24 10.21 0.72
CA PRO A 15 -3.99 10.44 -0.01
C PRO A 15 -2.74 10.10 0.81
N LYS A 16 -2.71 10.53 2.08
CA LYS A 16 -1.57 10.33 3.00
C LYS A 16 -1.36 8.85 3.33
N ASN A 17 -2.44 8.15 3.66
CA ASN A 17 -2.39 6.72 3.98
C ASN A 17 -2.01 5.88 2.77
N ILE A 18 -2.52 6.21 1.57
CA ILE A 18 -2.10 5.55 0.33
C ILE A 18 -0.62 5.81 0.05
N ASP A 19 -0.15 7.06 0.15
CA ASP A 19 1.26 7.39 -0.05
C ASP A 19 2.19 6.61 0.92
N ASN A 20 1.79 6.49 2.18
CA ASN A 20 2.51 5.66 3.16
C ASN A 20 2.56 4.18 2.76
N LEU A 21 1.46 3.61 2.27
CA LEU A 21 1.42 2.22 1.78
C LEU A 21 2.36 2.02 0.59
N TRP A 22 2.40 2.96 -0.36
CA TRP A 22 3.32 2.92 -1.49
C TRP A 22 4.79 3.04 -1.07
N LYS A 23 5.10 3.88 -0.08
CA LYS A 23 6.45 3.99 0.51
C LYS A 23 6.87 2.68 1.17
N THR A 24 5.99 2.07 1.97
CA THR A 24 6.27 0.78 2.60
C THR A 24 6.45 -0.32 1.55
N ARG A 25 5.60 -0.36 0.51
CA ARG A 25 5.76 -1.29 -0.62
C ARG A 25 7.14 -1.16 -1.25
N LYS A 26 7.57 0.07 -1.54
CA LYS A 26 8.90 0.34 -2.13
C LYS A 26 10.03 -0.15 -1.22
N GLY A 27 9.94 0.14 0.08
CA GLY A 27 10.92 -0.33 1.07
C GLY A 27 11.01 -1.86 1.12
N LEU A 28 9.87 -2.55 1.21
CA LEU A 28 9.84 -4.01 1.19
C LEU A 28 10.37 -4.58 -0.13
N GLN A 29 10.08 -3.96 -1.26
CA GLN A 29 10.57 -4.41 -2.57
C GLN A 29 12.10 -4.27 -2.65
N THR A 30 12.66 -3.16 -2.16
CA THR A 30 14.11 -2.99 -2.05
C THR A 30 14.73 -4.07 -1.15
N ILE A 31 14.10 -4.43 -0.03
CA ILE A 31 14.60 -5.52 0.82
C ILE A 31 14.54 -6.86 0.07
N TYR A 32 13.41 -7.17 -0.58
CA TYR A 32 13.23 -8.40 -1.34
C TYR A 32 14.27 -8.57 -2.46
N GLU A 33 14.64 -7.48 -3.13
CA GLU A 33 15.63 -7.48 -4.21
C GLU A 33 17.07 -7.61 -3.70
N ASN A 34 17.41 -6.96 -2.58
CA ASN A 34 18.78 -6.86 -2.09
C ASN A 34 19.14 -7.85 -0.96
N ARG A 35 18.16 -8.49 -0.33
CA ARG A 35 18.34 -9.41 0.81
C ARG A 35 17.74 -10.78 0.48
N PRO A 36 18.47 -11.63 -0.27
CA PRO A 36 17.98 -12.95 -0.66
C PRO A 36 17.65 -13.84 0.55
N ASP A 37 18.35 -13.63 1.67
CA ASP A 37 18.14 -14.29 2.95
C ASP A 37 16.76 -14.00 3.57
N LEU A 38 16.17 -12.84 3.28
CA LEU A 38 14.88 -12.41 3.84
C LEU A 38 13.71 -12.62 2.86
N LYS A 39 13.94 -13.17 1.66
CA LYS A 39 12.92 -13.24 0.61
C LYS A 39 11.65 -13.97 1.04
N SER A 40 11.77 -15.09 1.74
CA SER A 40 10.64 -15.90 2.22
C SER A 40 9.78 -15.14 3.23
N GLU A 41 10.38 -14.30 4.07
CA GLU A 41 9.69 -13.51 5.09
C GLU A 41 9.05 -12.24 4.52
N ILE A 42 9.67 -11.63 3.51
CA ILE A 42 9.24 -10.37 2.91
C ILE A 42 8.17 -10.58 1.84
N LEU A 43 8.22 -11.68 1.08
CA LEU A 43 7.26 -11.99 0.02
C LEU A 43 5.78 -11.91 0.48
N PRO A 44 5.37 -12.55 1.59
CA PRO A 44 3.97 -12.47 2.04
C PRO A 44 3.57 -11.04 2.46
N GLN A 45 4.50 -10.25 3.00
CA GLN A 45 4.25 -8.86 3.38
C GLN A 45 4.06 -7.98 2.13
N LEU A 46 4.88 -8.18 1.10
CA LEU A 46 4.72 -7.51 -0.20
C LEU A 46 3.37 -7.84 -0.85
N GLN A 47 2.99 -9.12 -0.86
CA GLN A 47 1.70 -9.56 -1.39
C GLN A 47 0.54 -8.91 -0.62
N THR A 48 0.64 -8.86 0.70
CA THR A 48 -0.36 -8.22 1.56
C THR A 48 -0.52 -6.74 1.23
N ILE A 49 0.60 -6.00 1.12
CA ILE A 49 0.54 -4.57 0.79
C ILE A 49 -0.02 -4.34 -0.62
N ASN A 50 0.39 -5.14 -1.61
CA ASN A 50 -0.16 -5.04 -2.97
C ASN A 50 -1.67 -5.26 -2.95
N ASN A 51 -2.17 -6.28 -2.26
CA ASN A 51 -3.60 -6.55 -2.15
C ASN A 51 -4.37 -5.41 -1.47
N ILE A 52 -3.79 -4.78 -0.44
CA ILE A 52 -4.39 -3.62 0.22
C ILE A 52 -4.46 -2.43 -0.74
N ILE A 53 -3.36 -2.12 -1.44
CA ILE A 53 -3.29 -1.01 -2.41
C ILE A 53 -4.30 -1.26 -3.53
N ASP A 54 -4.32 -2.44 -4.13
CA ASP A 54 -5.23 -2.80 -5.22
C ASP A 54 -6.69 -2.64 -4.78
N ARG A 55 -7.02 -3.10 -3.57
CA ARG A 55 -8.39 -2.98 -3.05
C ARG A 55 -8.78 -1.53 -2.81
N LEU A 56 -7.86 -0.69 -2.35
CA LEU A 56 -8.11 0.74 -2.12
C LEU A 56 -8.26 1.51 -3.43
N ILE A 57 -7.45 1.21 -4.43
CA ILE A 57 -7.54 1.85 -5.75
C ILE A 57 -8.83 1.46 -6.46
N GLN A 58 -9.31 0.21 -6.30
CA GLN A 58 -10.62 -0.21 -6.83
C GLN A 58 -11.79 0.57 -6.24
N ASP A 59 -11.71 0.92 -4.95
CA ASP A 59 -12.78 1.64 -4.23
C ASP A 59 -12.71 3.14 -4.50
N ARG A 60 -11.48 3.68 -4.60
CA ARG A 60 -11.22 5.09 -4.88
C ARG A 60 -9.90 5.24 -5.64
N SER A 61 -10.01 5.32 -6.96
CA SER A 61 -8.86 5.42 -7.88
C SER A 61 -7.97 6.59 -7.50
N TYR A 62 -6.77 6.30 -7.01
CA TYR A 62 -5.78 7.29 -6.61
C TYR A 62 -4.37 6.75 -6.81
N HIS A 63 -3.47 7.59 -7.29
CA HIS A 63 -2.05 7.29 -7.37
C HIS A 63 -1.21 8.42 -6.74
N PRO A 64 -0.15 8.12 -5.95
CA PRO A 64 0.62 9.16 -5.25
C PRO A 64 1.16 10.28 -6.14
N ASN A 65 1.56 9.95 -7.37
CA ASN A 65 2.15 10.92 -8.29
C ASN A 65 1.13 11.67 -9.16
N TYR A 66 -0.12 11.20 -9.22
CA TYR A 66 -1.09 11.68 -10.20
C TYR A 66 -2.42 12.12 -9.57
N GLY A 67 -2.64 11.84 -8.29
CA GLY A 67 -3.88 12.18 -7.59
C GLY A 67 -5.01 11.20 -7.90
N PHE A 68 -6.25 11.66 -7.75
CA PHE A 68 -7.46 10.91 -8.04
C PHE A 68 -7.72 10.80 -9.54
N TYR A 69 -8.36 9.70 -9.96
CA TYR A 69 -8.78 9.43 -11.34
C TYR A 69 -10.25 9.05 -11.45
#